data_AF-A0A8J7ANY4-F1
#
_entry.id   AF-A0A8J7ANY4-F1
#
_cell.length_a   1.000
_cell.length_b   1.000
_cell.length_c   1.000
_cell.angle_alpha   90.00
_cell.angle_beta   90.00
_cell.angle_gamma   90.00
#
_symmetry.space_group_name_H-M   'P 1'
#
loop_
_entity.id
_entity.type
_entity.pdbx_description
1 polymer ?
#
loop_
_entity_poly.entity_id
_entity_poly.type
_entity_poly.pdbx_seq_one_letter_code
_entity_poly.pdbx_strand_id
1 'polypeptide(L)'
;MAQISFKPSHQTIRWIGPWLLGGLLYRSVIAWAMPPGFDEAYYYLYTRHLDWSYFDHPLMVALTSGFGLWLTGMVSPLTLRLGALGLFTGSLYLLYRTGQRLLGESAGRWSLAIASLIPIFFLALGTFAAPDNGLIFFWTAVLWVSACEFFPSGPYRPTARIVLIGLLLGLACLSKYHGFVFGLSLVGFCATSPEHRRALRSPWTALSLLLFGLVLLPLLYWNATHGWISFRFHLSSRFDSSLTSTYSLSNLLGVLAAELGYLFPTLGLPLWWVSVRETLAQLRRMVAVKPHKPDPLLAQKRFLLWCGLPTAVGFTLLGGLTPIYPAWPTPGLWSLTPLLGQTVGEWQARSRPAVRRWLGGSGLAIGSLLLFALLHITLGTLQKPSQYALFGGLIAPQADPSTTLIDVMQLRQRLIEDSEVRSAIAAADFLVTPEFWLSGYVAIAVEPLTEAPVMAFSQDPRGHALWFQPADWLGQDAIFISIADFSQAETIETYQPYFETFKEIAQVKTRRGGAVSEVFYLYRAANLVKAYEYPY
;
A
#
# COMPACT_ATOMS: atom_id res chain seq x y z
N MET A 1 -31.23 -32.88 3.09
CA MET A 1 -29.90 -32.24 2.94
C MET A 1 -29.68 -31.92 1.48
N ALA A 2 -29.93 -30.67 1.06
CA ALA A 2 -29.70 -30.26 -0.32
C ALA A 2 -28.20 -30.00 -0.54
N GLN A 3 -27.59 -30.70 -1.49
CA GLN A 3 -26.24 -30.43 -1.95
C GLN A 3 -26.19 -29.04 -2.59
N ILE A 4 -25.57 -28.07 -1.93
CA ILE A 4 -25.28 -26.78 -2.56
C ILE A 4 -24.01 -26.97 -3.41
N SER A 5 -24.19 -27.47 -4.63
CA SER A 5 -23.17 -27.47 -5.67
C SER A 5 -23.05 -26.06 -6.24
N PHE A 6 -22.07 -25.28 -5.76
CA PHE A 6 -21.71 -23.99 -6.36
C PHE A 6 -20.88 -24.21 -7.64
N LYS A 7 -21.53 -24.68 -8.71
CA LYS A 7 -20.99 -24.45 -10.06
C LYS A 7 -21.43 -23.04 -10.47
N PRO A 8 -20.50 -22.10 -10.75
CA PRO A 8 -20.88 -20.80 -11.29
C PRO A 8 -21.66 -21.00 -12.58
N SER A 9 -22.79 -20.30 -12.73
CA SER A 9 -23.53 -20.34 -13.99
C SER A 9 -22.67 -19.76 -15.12
N HIS A 10 -22.80 -20.29 -16.35
CA HIS A 10 -22.05 -19.79 -17.53
C HIS A 10 -22.15 -18.27 -17.73
N GLN A 11 -23.28 -17.65 -17.34
CA GLN A 11 -23.46 -16.19 -17.39
C GLN A 11 -22.62 -15.42 -16.38
N THR A 12 -22.27 -16.05 -15.25
CA THR A 12 -21.51 -15.40 -14.18
C THR A 12 -20.02 -15.30 -14.51
N ILE A 13 -19.48 -16.27 -15.25
CA ILE A 13 -18.09 -16.24 -15.73
C ILE A 13 -17.88 -15.12 -16.76
N ARG A 14 -18.93 -14.74 -17.51
CA ARG A 14 -18.83 -13.79 -18.64
C ARG A 14 -18.54 -12.34 -18.26
N TRP A 15 -18.90 -11.88 -17.05
CA TRP A 15 -18.73 -10.46 -16.67
C TRP A 15 -17.51 -10.20 -15.77
N ILE A 16 -17.02 -11.22 -15.06
CA ILE A 16 -15.88 -11.07 -14.13
C ILE A 16 -14.61 -10.71 -14.89
N GLY A 17 -14.33 -11.41 -15.99
CA GLY A 17 -13.17 -11.13 -16.83
C GLY A 17 -13.15 -9.69 -17.34
N PRO A 18 -14.20 -9.22 -18.05
CA PRO A 18 -14.31 -7.83 -18.48
C PRO A 18 -14.25 -6.81 -17.34
N TRP A 19 -14.83 -7.10 -16.17
CA TRP A 19 -14.77 -6.20 -15.02
C TRP A 19 -13.35 -6.04 -14.47
N LEU A 20 -12.64 -7.16 -14.28
CA LEU A 20 -11.24 -7.16 -13.84
C LEU A 20 -10.33 -6.49 -14.87
N LEU A 21 -10.54 -6.77 -16.17
CA LEU A 21 -9.77 -6.14 -17.24
C LEU A 21 -10.04 -4.64 -17.32
N GLY A 22 -11.30 -4.21 -17.28
CA GLY A 22 -11.66 -2.79 -17.29
C GLY A 22 -11.08 -2.04 -16.08
N GLY A 23 -11.17 -2.64 -14.89
CA GLY A 23 -10.57 -2.08 -13.68
C GLY A 23 -9.04 -2.07 -13.70
N LEU A 24 -8.40 -3.06 -14.32
CA LEU A 24 -6.95 -3.06 -14.56
C LEU A 24 -6.56 -1.95 -15.53
N LEU A 25 -7.21 -1.84 -16.68
CA LEU A 25 -6.94 -0.79 -17.67
C LEU A 25 -7.11 0.61 -17.07
N TYR A 26 -8.17 0.84 -16.29
CA TYR A 26 -8.39 2.13 -15.65
C TYR A 26 -7.28 2.47 -14.64
N ARG A 27 -6.85 1.51 -13.82
CA ARG A 27 -5.70 1.71 -12.92
C ARG A 27 -4.39 1.89 -13.67
N SER A 28 -4.19 1.20 -14.80
CA SER A 28 -3.01 1.40 -15.65
C SER A 28 -2.94 2.80 -16.24
N VAL A 29 -4.07 3.40 -16.63
CA VAL A 29 -4.12 4.80 -17.09
C VAL A 29 -3.69 5.75 -15.96
N ILE A 30 -4.21 5.55 -14.75
CA ILE A 30 -3.81 6.35 -13.57
C ILE A 30 -2.33 6.13 -13.26
N ALA A 31 -1.86 4.88 -13.23
CA ALA A 31 -0.47 4.52 -12.95
C ALA A 31 0.52 5.08 -13.99
N TRP A 32 0.09 5.25 -15.25
CA TRP A 32 0.88 5.88 -16.28
C TRP A 32 0.90 7.41 -16.17
N ALA A 33 -0.26 8.03 -15.94
CA ALA A 33 -0.40 9.49 -15.95
C ALA A 33 0.05 10.17 -14.65
N MET A 34 -0.07 9.49 -13.50
CA MET A 34 0.24 10.09 -12.20
C MET A 34 1.75 9.99 -11.90
N PRO A 35 2.42 11.10 -11.53
CA PRO A 35 3.78 11.02 -11.01
C PRO A 35 3.90 10.13 -9.76
N PRO A 36 5.08 9.57 -9.45
CA PRO A 36 5.28 8.80 -8.23
C PRO A 36 5.14 9.69 -7.00
N GLY A 37 4.66 9.10 -5.90
CA GLY A 37 4.79 9.69 -4.57
C GLY A 37 6.17 9.42 -3.95
N PHE A 38 6.45 10.07 -2.81
CA PHE A 38 7.73 9.98 -2.12
C PHE A 38 8.09 8.54 -1.74
N ASP A 39 7.13 7.78 -1.21
CA ASP A 39 7.29 6.36 -0.86
C ASP A 39 7.60 5.52 -2.10
N GLU A 40 6.88 5.73 -3.20
CA GLU A 40 7.09 4.97 -4.45
C GLU A 40 8.48 5.23 -5.01
N ALA A 41 8.90 6.50 -5.01
CA ALA A 41 10.23 6.90 -5.44
C ALA A 41 11.32 6.27 -4.57
N TYR A 42 11.13 6.22 -3.25
CA TYR A 42 12.04 5.55 -2.34
C TYR A 42 12.07 4.02 -2.55
N TYR A 43 10.93 3.38 -2.82
CA TYR A 43 10.88 1.95 -3.14
C TYR A 43 11.57 1.58 -4.46
N TYR A 44 11.75 2.52 -5.38
CA TYR A 44 12.62 2.28 -6.54
C TYR A 44 14.05 1.95 -6.11
N LEU A 45 14.60 2.63 -5.10
CA LEU A 45 15.94 2.34 -4.58
C LEU A 45 16.04 0.94 -3.99
N TYR A 46 14.96 0.40 -3.41
CA TYR A 46 14.94 -0.98 -2.92
C TYR A 46 15.15 -1.98 -4.05
N THR A 47 14.67 -1.66 -5.26
CA THR A 47 14.87 -2.50 -6.45
C THR A 47 16.31 -2.48 -6.97
N ARG A 48 17.08 -1.43 -6.64
CA ARG A 48 18.50 -1.27 -6.95
C ARG A 48 19.39 -1.89 -5.87
N HIS A 49 18.93 -1.87 -4.63
CA HIS A 49 19.61 -2.46 -3.47
C HIS A 49 18.77 -3.61 -2.89
N LEU A 50 18.65 -4.71 -3.65
CA LEU A 50 17.89 -5.88 -3.21
C LEU A 50 18.54 -6.52 -1.97
N ASP A 51 17.77 -6.65 -0.90
CA ASP A 51 18.22 -7.28 0.35
C ASP A 51 17.05 -8.05 1.01
N TRP A 52 17.35 -8.86 2.01
CA TRP A 52 16.42 -9.77 2.68
C TRP A 52 15.31 -9.05 3.48
N SER A 53 15.51 -7.78 3.84
CA SER A 53 14.53 -6.85 4.41
C SER A 53 15.05 -5.41 4.31
N TYR A 54 14.23 -4.43 4.70
CA TYR A 54 14.62 -3.02 4.74
C TYR A 54 14.27 -2.37 6.07
N PHE A 55 14.72 -1.12 6.23
CA PHE A 55 14.53 -0.30 7.42
C PHE A 55 13.05 -0.20 7.84
N ASP A 56 12.15 0.18 6.93
CA ASP A 56 10.72 0.38 7.23
C ASP A 56 9.84 -0.82 6.84
N HIS A 57 10.24 -1.61 5.84
CA HIS A 57 9.40 -2.65 5.25
C HIS A 57 10.14 -3.96 4.94
N PRO A 58 9.45 -5.11 5.03
CA PRO A 58 9.99 -6.39 4.56
C PRO A 58 10.17 -6.47 3.03
N LEU A 59 10.89 -7.49 2.56
CA LEU A 59 11.34 -7.69 1.17
C LEU A 59 10.27 -7.54 0.07
N MET A 60 9.00 -7.90 0.30
CA MET A 60 8.04 -8.02 -0.80
C MET A 60 7.79 -6.69 -1.52
N VAL A 61 7.89 -5.54 -0.85
CA VAL A 61 7.70 -4.24 -1.52
C VAL A 61 8.74 -4.01 -2.61
N ALA A 62 9.99 -4.41 -2.40
CA ALA A 62 11.06 -4.34 -3.40
C ALA A 62 10.76 -5.23 -4.60
N LEU A 63 10.28 -6.45 -4.36
CA LEU A 63 9.90 -7.39 -5.41
C LEU A 63 8.71 -6.88 -6.23
N THR A 64 7.70 -6.30 -5.58
CA THR A 64 6.51 -5.81 -6.26
C THR A 64 6.78 -4.55 -7.07
N SER A 65 7.60 -3.63 -6.54
CA SER A 65 8.00 -2.41 -7.24
C SER A 65 9.00 -2.71 -8.36
N GLY A 66 9.87 -3.71 -8.17
CA GLY A 66 10.88 -4.12 -9.16
C GLY A 66 10.32 -4.95 -10.32
N PHE A 67 9.22 -5.69 -10.12
CA PHE A 67 8.68 -6.63 -11.11
C PHE A 67 8.56 -6.04 -12.52
N GLY A 68 7.95 -4.85 -12.65
CA GLY A 68 7.76 -4.25 -13.97
C GLY A 68 9.02 -3.63 -14.55
N LEU A 69 9.93 -3.16 -13.69
CA LEU A 69 11.24 -2.64 -14.09
C LEU A 69 12.08 -3.76 -14.71
N TRP A 70 12.20 -4.89 -14.02
CA TRP A 70 12.96 -6.05 -14.50
C TRP A 70 12.33 -6.72 -15.72
N LEU A 71 11.00 -6.73 -15.80
CA LEU A 71 10.29 -7.30 -16.94
C LEU A 71 10.46 -6.48 -18.23
N THR A 72 10.51 -5.15 -18.11
CA THR A 72 10.51 -4.24 -19.27
C THR A 72 11.87 -3.63 -19.58
N GLY A 73 12.80 -3.62 -18.62
CA GLY A 73 14.05 -2.87 -18.70
C GLY A 73 13.84 -1.35 -18.69
N MET A 74 12.63 -0.86 -18.39
CA MET A 74 12.29 0.56 -18.44
C MET A 74 11.90 1.09 -17.06
N VAL A 75 12.38 2.28 -16.74
CA VAL A 75 12.07 2.98 -15.49
C VAL A 75 11.07 4.10 -15.75
N SER A 76 9.83 3.90 -15.28
CA SER A 76 8.72 4.83 -15.43
C SER A 76 7.71 4.63 -14.28
N PRO A 77 6.79 5.59 -14.04
CA PRO A 77 5.76 5.41 -13.02
C PRO A 77 4.87 4.19 -13.28
N LEU A 78 4.59 3.86 -14.55
CA LEU A 78 3.80 2.68 -14.91
C LEU A 78 4.55 1.38 -14.58
N THR A 79 5.82 1.29 -14.98
CA THR A 79 6.63 0.06 -14.80
C THR A 79 6.88 -0.23 -13.32
N LEU A 80 7.07 0.81 -12.49
CA LEU A 80 7.17 0.70 -11.03
C LEU A 80 5.90 0.10 -10.39
N ARG A 81 4.73 0.29 -11.01
CA ARG A 81 3.42 -0.11 -10.48
C ARG A 81 2.87 -1.41 -11.06
N LEU A 82 3.54 -2.05 -12.04
CA LEU A 82 2.99 -3.26 -12.70
C LEU A 82 2.73 -4.41 -11.72
N GLY A 83 3.60 -4.60 -10.72
CA GLY A 83 3.39 -5.59 -9.66
C GLY A 83 2.13 -5.30 -8.85
N ALA A 84 1.94 -4.04 -8.43
CA ALA A 84 0.75 -3.58 -7.71
C ALA A 84 -0.54 -3.83 -8.51
N LEU A 85 -0.54 -3.45 -9.78
CA LEU A 85 -1.68 -3.60 -10.69
C LEU A 85 -2.10 -5.08 -10.85
N GLY A 86 -1.12 -5.96 -11.06
CA GLY A 86 -1.33 -7.40 -11.21
C GLY A 86 -1.84 -8.05 -9.93
N LEU A 87 -1.15 -7.82 -8.81
CA LEU A 87 -1.50 -8.42 -7.52
C LEU A 87 -2.89 -8.01 -7.04
N PHE A 88 -3.29 -6.75 -7.20
CA PHE A 88 -4.64 -6.34 -6.81
C PHE A 88 -5.73 -6.93 -7.72
N THR A 89 -5.45 -7.10 -9.02
CA THR A 89 -6.36 -7.80 -9.92
C THR A 89 -6.58 -9.25 -9.47
N GLY A 90 -5.50 -9.94 -9.08
CA GLY A 90 -5.56 -11.26 -8.46
C GLY A 90 -6.32 -11.25 -7.13
N SER A 91 -6.10 -10.23 -6.30
CA SER A 91 -6.77 -10.06 -5.01
C SER A 91 -8.28 -9.91 -5.16
N LEU A 92 -8.74 -9.07 -6.09
CA LEU A 92 -10.16 -8.91 -6.42
C LEU A 92 -10.80 -10.24 -6.85
N TYR A 93 -10.11 -11.03 -7.68
CA TYR A 93 -10.57 -12.35 -8.08
C TYR A 93 -10.66 -13.32 -6.90
N LEU A 94 -9.64 -13.36 -6.04
CA LEU A 94 -9.64 -14.21 -4.85
C LEU A 94 -10.72 -13.78 -3.84
N LEU A 95 -10.99 -12.48 -3.71
CA LEU A 95 -12.07 -11.94 -2.88
C LEU A 95 -13.44 -12.37 -3.42
N TYR A 96 -13.64 -12.28 -4.74
CA TYR A 96 -14.83 -12.84 -5.41
C TYR A 96 -15.00 -14.32 -5.07
N ARG A 97 -13.95 -15.13 -5.24
CA ARG A 97 -13.99 -16.58 -4.96
C ARG A 97 -14.25 -16.86 -3.49
N THR A 98 -13.71 -16.06 -2.58
CA THR A 98 -13.93 -16.16 -1.13
C THR A 98 -15.40 -15.89 -0.78
N GLY A 99 -15.96 -14.78 -1.26
CA GLY A 99 -17.37 -14.44 -1.05
C GLY A 99 -18.31 -15.48 -1.67
N GLN A 100 -18.01 -15.93 -2.88
CA GLN A 100 -18.75 -17.00 -3.57
C GLN A 100 -18.75 -18.29 -2.74
N ARG A 101 -17.58 -18.70 -2.23
CA ARG A 101 -17.40 -19.95 -1.50
C ARG A 101 -18.12 -19.95 -0.15
N LEU A 102 -18.06 -18.82 0.56
CA LEU A 102 -18.57 -18.70 1.93
C LEU A 102 -20.06 -18.36 1.98
N LEU A 103 -20.50 -17.42 1.14
CA LEU A 103 -21.80 -16.78 1.26
C LEU A 103 -22.63 -16.86 -0.04
N GLY A 104 -22.10 -17.52 -1.07
CA GLY A 104 -22.76 -17.77 -2.35
C GLY A 104 -22.46 -16.76 -3.44
N GLU A 105 -22.90 -17.07 -4.66
CA GLU A 105 -22.54 -16.34 -5.89
C GLU A 105 -22.81 -14.83 -5.83
N SER A 106 -23.96 -14.44 -5.25
CA SER A 106 -24.33 -13.03 -5.13
C SER A 106 -23.34 -12.27 -4.23
N ALA A 107 -22.90 -12.89 -3.14
CA ALA A 107 -21.94 -12.27 -2.23
C ALA A 107 -20.60 -12.03 -2.92
N GLY A 108 -20.04 -13.06 -3.58
CA GLY A 108 -18.80 -12.91 -4.34
C GLY A 108 -18.86 -11.81 -5.39
N ARG A 109 -19.94 -11.77 -6.19
CA ARG A 109 -20.17 -10.74 -7.21
C ARG A 109 -20.17 -9.33 -6.64
N TRP A 110 -20.93 -9.12 -5.57
CA TRP A 110 -21.04 -7.79 -4.98
C TRP A 110 -19.78 -7.40 -4.21
N SER A 111 -19.04 -8.35 -3.63
CA SER A 111 -17.73 -8.08 -3.06
C SER A 111 -16.75 -7.54 -4.09
N LEU A 112 -16.69 -8.18 -5.27
CA LEU A 112 -15.85 -7.71 -6.37
C LEU A 112 -16.23 -6.29 -6.78
N ALA A 113 -17.52 -6.03 -7.01
CA ALA A 113 -17.99 -4.71 -7.41
C ALA A 113 -17.67 -3.64 -6.36
N ILE A 114 -17.99 -3.88 -5.08
CA ILE A 114 -17.78 -2.92 -3.99
C ILE A 114 -16.28 -2.67 -3.79
N ALA A 115 -15.47 -3.73 -3.70
CA ALA A 115 -14.03 -3.59 -3.50
C ALA A 115 -13.33 -2.87 -4.65
N SER A 116 -13.87 -2.97 -5.88
CA SER A 116 -13.37 -2.23 -7.04
C SER A 116 -13.72 -0.74 -7.01
N LEU A 117 -14.76 -0.34 -6.27
CA LEU A 117 -15.24 1.04 -6.20
C LEU A 117 -14.68 1.81 -5.00
N ILE A 118 -14.34 1.14 -3.90
CA ILE A 118 -13.79 1.79 -2.70
C ILE A 118 -12.45 2.47 -3.05
N PRO A 119 -12.33 3.81 -2.95
CA PRO A 119 -11.17 4.55 -3.44
C PRO A 119 -9.84 4.11 -2.81
N ILE A 120 -9.80 3.92 -1.49
CA ILE A 120 -8.57 3.50 -0.82
C ILE A 120 -8.13 2.07 -1.20
N PHE A 121 -9.07 1.17 -1.48
CA PHE A 121 -8.71 -0.16 -2.00
C PHE A 121 -8.17 -0.03 -3.42
N PHE A 122 -8.87 0.73 -4.26
CA PHE A 122 -8.52 0.92 -5.66
C PHE A 122 -7.15 1.60 -5.85
N LEU A 123 -6.86 2.66 -5.11
CA LEU A 123 -5.61 3.42 -5.21
C LEU A 123 -4.49 2.80 -4.36
N ALA A 124 -4.64 2.77 -3.04
CA ALA A 124 -3.54 2.41 -2.14
C ALA A 124 -3.18 0.92 -2.19
N LEU A 125 -4.17 0.04 -2.32
CA LEU A 125 -3.91 -1.41 -2.43
C LEU A 125 -3.61 -1.85 -3.87
N GLY A 126 -4.07 -1.08 -4.87
CA GLY A 126 -4.18 -1.57 -6.24
C GLY A 126 -3.59 -0.74 -7.37
N THR A 127 -3.12 0.48 -7.10
CA THR A 127 -2.53 1.36 -8.12
C THR A 127 -1.14 1.85 -7.72
N PHE A 128 -0.97 2.31 -6.48
CA PHE A 128 0.33 2.78 -5.99
C PHE A 128 1.24 1.61 -5.62
N ALA A 129 2.55 1.79 -5.81
CA ALA A 129 3.58 0.88 -5.34
C ALA A 129 3.75 1.04 -3.82
N ALA A 130 3.31 0.03 -3.07
CA ALA A 130 3.24 0.06 -1.61
C ALA A 130 3.40 -1.35 -1.03
N PRO A 131 3.87 -1.47 0.24
CA PRO A 131 3.92 -2.77 0.92
C PRO A 131 2.55 -3.46 1.01
N ASP A 132 1.47 -2.67 0.94
CA ASP A 132 0.10 -3.17 0.96
C ASP A 132 -0.27 -4.01 -0.28
N ASN A 133 0.42 -3.87 -1.42
CA ASN A 133 0.11 -4.66 -2.62
C ASN A 133 0.38 -6.16 -2.42
N GLY A 134 1.56 -6.49 -1.89
CA GLY A 134 1.91 -7.86 -1.51
C GLY A 134 1.02 -8.37 -0.39
N LEU A 135 0.81 -7.52 0.64
CA LEU A 135 -0.01 -7.87 1.79
C LEU A 135 -1.41 -8.28 1.36
N ILE A 136 -2.13 -7.46 0.60
CA ILE A 136 -3.53 -7.72 0.29
C ILE A 136 -3.71 -8.97 -0.58
N PHE A 137 -2.75 -9.26 -1.47
CA PHE A 137 -2.77 -10.47 -2.28
C PHE A 137 -2.61 -11.72 -1.43
N PHE A 138 -1.54 -11.79 -0.63
CA PHE A 138 -1.31 -12.96 0.23
C PHE A 138 -2.36 -13.07 1.34
N TRP A 139 -2.84 -11.96 1.87
CA TRP A 139 -3.99 -11.90 2.79
C TRP A 139 -5.23 -12.53 2.17
N THR A 140 -5.57 -12.14 0.95
CA THR A 140 -6.77 -12.67 0.27
C THR A 140 -6.57 -14.13 -0.14
N ALA A 141 -5.35 -14.53 -0.50
CA ALA A 141 -5.01 -15.92 -0.74
C ALA A 141 -5.21 -16.77 0.53
N VAL A 142 -4.74 -16.29 1.68
CA VAL A 142 -5.00 -16.94 2.98
C VAL A 142 -6.49 -17.01 3.29
N LEU A 143 -7.26 -15.92 3.07
CA LEU A 143 -8.73 -15.93 3.23
C LEU A 143 -9.39 -17.00 2.36
N TRP A 144 -9.02 -17.08 1.08
CA TRP A 144 -9.56 -18.03 0.13
C TRP A 144 -9.21 -19.48 0.50
N VAL A 145 -7.93 -19.76 0.81
CA VAL A 145 -7.49 -21.12 1.19
C VAL A 145 -8.17 -21.54 2.49
N SER A 146 -8.29 -20.62 3.47
CA SER A 146 -9.00 -20.86 4.73
C SER A 146 -10.49 -21.12 4.50
N ALA A 147 -11.14 -20.41 3.57
CA ALA A 147 -12.52 -20.67 3.20
C ALA A 147 -12.69 -22.07 2.58
N CYS A 148 -11.73 -22.51 1.76
CA CYS A 148 -11.71 -23.85 1.19
C CYS A 148 -11.43 -24.94 2.22
N GLU A 149 -10.57 -24.67 3.20
CA GLU A 149 -10.19 -25.60 4.27
C GLU A 149 -11.30 -25.77 5.32
N PHE A 150 -11.79 -24.68 5.88
CA PHE A 150 -12.69 -24.70 7.03
C PHE A 150 -14.14 -25.03 6.66
N PHE A 151 -14.57 -24.76 5.43
CA PHE A 151 -15.96 -24.95 5.03
C PHE A 151 -16.15 -25.97 3.89
N PRO A 152 -15.69 -27.23 4.04
CA PRO A 152 -15.89 -28.27 3.03
C PRO A 152 -17.38 -28.65 2.88
N SER A 153 -17.73 -29.38 1.84
CA SER A 153 -19.12 -29.84 1.61
C SER A 153 -19.58 -30.92 2.62
N GLY A 154 -18.65 -31.52 3.36
CA GLY A 154 -18.90 -32.54 4.37
C GLY A 154 -18.38 -32.13 5.76
N PRO A 155 -18.26 -33.06 6.71
CA PRO A 155 -17.76 -32.74 8.05
C PRO A 155 -16.31 -32.25 7.98
N TYR A 156 -16.00 -31.18 8.72
CA TYR A 156 -14.66 -30.59 8.72
C TYR A 156 -13.61 -31.56 9.26
N ARG A 157 -12.52 -31.75 8.50
CA ARG A 157 -11.31 -32.45 8.92
C ARG A 157 -10.09 -31.64 8.45
N PRO A 158 -9.11 -31.37 9.32
CA PRO A 158 -7.89 -30.66 8.95
C PRO A 158 -7.16 -31.35 7.79
N THR A 159 -6.75 -30.58 6.78
CA THR A 159 -6.01 -31.06 5.61
C THR A 159 -4.66 -30.35 5.46
N ALA A 160 -3.86 -30.80 4.49
CA ALA A 160 -2.60 -30.17 4.12
C ALA A 160 -2.74 -28.69 3.68
N ARG A 161 -3.95 -28.20 3.38
CA ARG A 161 -4.18 -26.78 3.09
C ARG A 161 -3.78 -25.87 4.24
N ILE A 162 -3.77 -26.37 5.48
CA ILE A 162 -3.28 -25.61 6.64
C ILE A 162 -1.79 -25.26 6.49
N VAL A 163 -0.99 -26.12 5.85
CA VAL A 163 0.43 -25.83 5.56
C VAL A 163 0.54 -24.70 4.55
N LEU A 164 -0.29 -24.72 3.51
CA LEU A 164 -0.37 -23.63 2.53
C LEU A 164 -0.83 -22.30 3.17
N ILE A 165 -1.73 -22.35 4.15
CA ILE A 165 -2.11 -21.16 4.94
C ILE A 165 -0.88 -20.57 5.64
N GLY A 166 -0.03 -21.39 6.28
CA GLY A 166 1.19 -20.94 6.94
C GLY A 166 2.19 -20.31 5.97
N LEU A 167 2.40 -20.93 4.81
CA LEU A 167 3.24 -20.38 3.73
C LEU A 167 2.74 -18.99 3.29
N LEU A 168 1.47 -18.89 2.92
CA LEU A 168 0.89 -17.63 2.43
C LEU A 168 0.84 -16.56 3.52
N LEU A 169 0.62 -16.94 4.78
CA LEU A 169 0.67 -16.02 5.92
C LEU A 169 2.09 -15.50 6.14
N GLY A 170 3.11 -16.34 5.96
CA GLY A 170 4.52 -15.93 5.99
C GLY A 170 4.82 -14.90 4.91
N LEU A 171 4.35 -15.13 3.69
CA LEU A 171 4.48 -14.17 2.58
C LEU A 171 3.72 -12.86 2.83
N ALA A 172 2.56 -12.91 3.49
CA ALA A 172 1.84 -11.71 3.93
C ALA A 172 2.67 -10.91 4.97
N CYS A 173 3.33 -11.60 5.91
CA CYS A 173 4.22 -10.97 6.89
C CYS A 173 5.50 -10.41 6.25
N LEU A 174 6.05 -11.09 5.23
CA LEU A 174 7.12 -10.57 4.37
C LEU A 174 6.69 -9.43 3.44
N SER A 175 5.41 -9.05 3.46
CA SER A 175 4.93 -7.83 2.81
C SER A 175 4.72 -6.70 3.81
N LYS A 176 4.04 -7.00 4.92
CA LYS A 176 3.78 -6.03 6.00
C LYS A 176 3.46 -6.77 7.29
N TYR A 177 3.86 -6.21 8.43
CA TYR A 177 3.64 -6.80 9.75
C TYR A 177 2.17 -7.03 10.14
N HIS A 178 1.20 -6.48 9.39
CA HIS A 178 -0.23 -6.75 9.56
C HIS A 178 -0.56 -8.25 9.40
N GLY A 179 0.25 -9.00 8.64
CA GLY A 179 0.09 -10.46 8.50
C GLY A 179 0.11 -11.20 9.84
N PHE A 180 0.86 -10.72 10.85
CA PHE A 180 0.86 -11.34 12.18
C PHE A 180 -0.50 -11.23 12.88
N VAL A 181 -1.14 -10.06 12.80
CA VAL A 181 -2.49 -9.84 13.34
C VAL A 181 -3.48 -10.80 12.67
N PHE A 182 -3.32 -11.03 11.36
CA PHE A 182 -4.17 -11.97 10.64
C PHE A 182 -3.99 -13.43 11.09
N GLY A 183 -2.74 -13.83 11.37
CA GLY A 183 -2.46 -15.15 11.94
C GLY A 183 -3.18 -15.36 13.26
N LEU A 184 -3.12 -14.37 14.16
CA LEU A 184 -3.84 -14.37 15.42
C LEU A 184 -5.36 -14.42 15.23
N SER A 185 -5.89 -13.71 14.23
CA SER A 185 -7.30 -13.78 13.84
C SER A 185 -7.76 -15.20 13.46
N LEU A 186 -6.96 -15.93 12.67
CA LEU A 186 -7.27 -17.31 12.30
C LEU A 186 -7.25 -18.26 13.50
N VAL A 187 -6.27 -18.08 14.40
CA VAL A 187 -6.21 -18.82 15.67
C VAL A 187 -7.43 -18.52 16.53
N GLY A 188 -7.82 -17.25 16.67
CA GLY A 188 -9.00 -16.81 17.42
C GLY A 188 -10.30 -17.40 16.87
N PHE A 189 -10.45 -17.45 15.54
CA PHE A 189 -11.57 -18.15 14.91
C PHE A 189 -11.61 -19.64 15.26
N CYS A 190 -10.48 -20.34 15.10
CA CYS A 190 -10.42 -21.78 15.38
C CYS A 190 -10.63 -22.08 16.87
N ALA A 191 -10.12 -21.24 17.77
CA ALA A 191 -10.27 -21.39 19.22
C ALA A 191 -11.74 -21.24 19.66
N THR A 192 -12.44 -20.27 19.06
CA THR A 192 -13.85 -19.95 19.39
C THR A 192 -14.87 -20.75 18.58
N SER A 193 -14.44 -21.57 17.62
CA SER A 193 -15.32 -22.47 16.86
C SER A 193 -15.10 -23.94 17.27
N PRO A 194 -16.05 -24.58 17.97
CA PRO A 194 -15.88 -25.97 18.44
C PRO A 194 -15.54 -26.97 17.32
N GLU A 195 -16.16 -26.81 16.16
CA GLU A 195 -15.89 -27.63 14.97
C GLU A 195 -14.44 -27.46 14.48
N HIS A 196 -13.96 -26.22 14.38
CA HIS A 196 -12.67 -25.88 13.79
C HIS A 196 -11.50 -25.97 14.76
N ARG A 197 -11.73 -26.05 16.08
CA ARG A 197 -10.69 -26.16 17.11
C ARG A 197 -9.72 -27.31 16.89
N ARG A 198 -10.19 -28.39 16.23
CA ARG A 198 -9.35 -29.52 15.81
C ARG A 198 -8.21 -29.12 14.86
N ALA A 199 -8.34 -28.02 14.12
CA ALA A 199 -7.28 -27.47 13.29
C ALA A 199 -6.04 -27.17 14.14
N LEU A 200 -6.20 -26.52 15.28
CA LEU A 200 -5.09 -26.11 16.15
C LEU A 200 -4.27 -27.27 16.71
N ARG A 201 -4.87 -28.48 16.79
CA ARG A 201 -4.21 -29.70 17.29
C ARG A 201 -3.76 -30.64 16.17
N SER A 202 -3.95 -30.24 14.92
CA SER A 202 -3.61 -31.05 13.76
C SER A 202 -2.10 -31.11 13.55
N PRO A 203 -1.52 -32.24 13.11
CA PRO A 203 -0.12 -32.28 12.66
C PRO A 203 0.15 -31.30 11.50
N TRP A 204 -0.87 -31.02 10.68
CA TRP A 204 -0.78 -30.00 9.62
C TRP A 204 -0.50 -28.60 10.15
N THR A 205 -0.95 -28.27 11.37
CA THR A 205 -0.68 -26.97 12.01
C THR A 205 0.75 -26.89 12.51
N ALA A 206 1.32 -27.98 13.03
CA ALA A 206 2.74 -28.02 13.38
C ALA A 206 3.63 -27.80 12.14
N LEU A 207 3.31 -28.50 11.04
CA LEU A 207 4.02 -28.31 9.77
C LEU A 207 3.80 -26.91 9.18
N SER A 208 2.60 -26.34 9.35
CA SER A 208 2.29 -24.96 8.96
C SER A 208 3.12 -23.93 9.73
N LEU A 209 3.26 -24.08 11.05
CA LEU A 209 4.09 -23.22 11.88
C LEU A 209 5.58 -23.33 11.52
N LEU A 210 6.06 -24.55 11.26
CA LEU A 210 7.43 -24.77 10.78
C LEU A 210 7.66 -24.03 9.47
N LEU A 211 6.79 -24.22 8.47
CA LEU A 211 6.91 -23.56 7.18
C LEU A 211 6.77 -22.04 7.27
N PHE A 212 5.85 -21.55 8.10
CA PHE A 212 5.72 -20.13 8.40
C PHE A 212 7.03 -19.54 8.96
N GLY A 213 7.64 -20.22 9.94
CA GLY A 213 8.93 -19.82 10.50
C GLY A 213 10.06 -19.82 9.46
N LEU A 214 10.11 -20.82 8.58
CA LEU A 214 11.09 -20.89 7.48
C LEU A 214 10.92 -19.74 6.49
N VAL A 215 9.68 -19.38 6.15
CA VAL A 215 9.39 -18.26 5.24
C VAL A 215 9.80 -16.92 5.86
N LEU A 216 9.73 -16.78 7.19
CA LEU A 216 10.16 -15.56 7.88
C LEU A 216 11.69 -15.42 8.04
N LEU A 217 12.47 -16.44 7.69
CA LEU A 217 13.93 -16.41 7.88
C LEU A 217 14.62 -15.19 7.25
N PRO A 218 14.30 -14.76 6.01
CA PRO A 218 14.84 -13.52 5.44
C PRO A 218 14.71 -12.30 6.36
N LEU A 219 13.50 -12.07 6.87
CA LEU A 219 13.17 -10.93 7.73
C LEU A 219 13.93 -11.01 9.06
N LEU A 220 13.95 -12.19 9.67
CA LEU A 220 14.56 -12.41 10.98
C LEU A 220 16.08 -12.35 10.91
N TYR A 221 16.68 -12.99 9.90
CA TYR A 221 18.12 -12.98 9.67
C TYR A 221 18.61 -11.55 9.43
N TRP A 222 17.97 -10.83 8.50
CA TRP A 222 18.36 -9.46 8.18
C TRP A 222 18.29 -8.54 9.40
N ASN A 223 17.21 -8.60 10.17
CA ASN A 223 17.11 -7.77 11.37
C ASN A 223 18.15 -8.17 12.43
N ALA A 224 18.43 -9.46 12.60
CA ALA A 224 19.44 -9.92 13.56
C ALA A 224 20.85 -9.40 13.21
N THR A 225 21.18 -9.30 11.92
CA THR A 225 22.49 -8.75 11.47
C THR A 225 22.53 -7.23 11.44
N HIS A 226 21.38 -6.54 11.48
CA HIS A 226 21.26 -5.07 11.45
C HIS A 226 20.71 -4.50 12.77
N GLY A 227 21.06 -5.10 13.91
CA GLY A 227 20.74 -4.55 15.23
C GLY A 227 19.24 -4.40 15.53
N TRP A 228 18.39 -5.17 14.84
CA TRP A 228 16.92 -5.12 14.92
C TRP A 228 16.34 -3.76 14.56
N ILE A 229 17.02 -3.00 13.69
CA ILE A 229 16.70 -1.60 13.39
C ILE A 229 15.27 -1.40 12.91
N SER A 230 14.72 -2.30 12.09
CA SER A 230 13.33 -2.18 11.60
C SER A 230 12.32 -2.31 12.75
N PHE A 231 12.49 -3.33 13.60
CA PHE A 231 11.61 -3.51 14.76
C PHE A 231 11.74 -2.35 15.73
N ARG A 232 12.97 -1.87 15.99
CA ARG A 232 13.19 -0.67 16.81
C ARG A 232 12.46 0.52 16.22
N PHE A 233 12.59 0.81 14.94
CA PHE A 233 11.86 1.91 14.29
C PHE A 233 10.34 1.81 14.50
N HIS A 234 9.74 0.63 14.34
CA HIS A 234 8.30 0.43 14.54
C HIS A 234 7.85 0.42 16.00
N LEU A 235 8.74 0.07 16.94
CA LEU A 235 8.45 0.05 18.38
C LEU A 235 8.81 1.37 19.05
N SER A 236 10.03 1.90 18.90
CA SER A 236 10.52 3.12 19.57
C SER A 236 9.75 4.37 19.14
N SER A 237 9.46 4.54 17.85
CA SER A 237 8.60 5.66 17.39
C SER A 237 7.22 5.66 18.05
N ARG A 238 6.76 4.47 18.47
CA ARG A 238 5.47 4.27 19.14
C ARG A 238 5.55 4.22 20.65
N PHE A 239 6.69 3.95 21.28
CA PHE A 239 6.84 3.83 22.73
C PHE A 239 7.53 5.04 23.36
N ASP A 240 8.46 5.71 22.66
CA ASP A 240 9.11 6.94 23.16
C ASP A 240 8.15 8.15 23.13
N SER A 241 7.15 8.13 22.25
CA SER A 241 6.11 9.17 22.17
C SER A 241 4.84 8.86 22.98
N SER A 242 4.67 7.62 23.48
CA SER A 242 3.38 7.15 24.04
C SER A 242 3.34 6.88 25.54
N LEU A 243 4.45 6.99 26.26
CA LEU A 243 4.39 6.98 27.73
C LEU A 243 3.79 8.29 28.32
N THR A 244 3.53 9.30 27.48
CA THR A 244 2.91 10.59 27.86
C THR A 244 1.66 10.96 27.04
N SER A 245 1.29 10.18 26.01
CA SER A 245 0.11 10.46 25.15
C SER A 245 -1.19 10.00 25.83
N THR A 246 -2.01 10.94 26.29
CA THR A 246 -3.36 10.66 26.77
C THR A 246 -4.26 10.26 25.60
N TYR A 247 -5.03 9.18 25.74
CA TYR A 247 -5.97 8.73 24.71
C TYR A 247 -6.96 9.84 24.34
N SER A 248 -7.01 10.20 23.05
CA SER A 248 -7.81 11.30 22.54
C SER A 248 -9.01 10.77 21.75
N LEU A 249 -10.21 11.08 22.25
CA LEU A 249 -11.45 10.77 21.55
C LEU A 249 -11.61 11.60 20.26
N SER A 250 -11.11 12.83 20.23
CA SER A 250 -11.15 13.65 19.01
C SER A 250 -10.26 13.08 17.91
N ASN A 251 -9.09 12.53 18.27
CA ASN A 251 -8.21 11.84 17.31
C ASN A 251 -8.89 10.60 16.75
N LEU A 252 -9.51 9.78 17.62
CA LEU A 252 -10.27 8.61 17.18
C LEU A 252 -11.41 8.99 16.21
N LEU A 253 -12.18 10.04 16.52
CA LEU A 253 -13.25 10.53 15.65
C LEU A 253 -12.68 11.07 14.32
N GLY A 254 -11.53 11.74 14.35
CA GLY A 254 -10.82 12.17 13.15
C GLY A 254 -10.39 10.99 12.26
N VAL A 255 -9.86 9.93 12.86
CA VAL A 255 -9.50 8.69 12.16
C VAL A 255 -10.73 8.03 11.55
N LEU A 256 -11.83 7.89 12.30
CA LEU A 256 -13.09 7.35 11.78
C LEU A 256 -13.65 8.17 10.61
N ALA A 257 -13.61 9.51 10.73
CA ALA A 257 -14.06 10.40 9.68
C ALA A 257 -13.18 10.28 8.42
N ALA A 258 -11.86 10.25 8.60
CA ALA A 258 -10.91 10.02 7.50
C ALA A 258 -11.18 8.67 6.83
N GLU A 259 -11.27 7.59 7.61
CA GLU A 259 -11.54 6.25 7.11
C GLU A 259 -12.84 6.19 6.29
N LEU A 260 -13.93 6.79 6.78
CA LEU A 260 -15.20 6.88 6.03
C LEU A 260 -15.06 7.70 4.74
N GLY A 261 -14.27 8.77 4.76
CA GLY A 261 -13.94 9.55 3.56
C GLY A 261 -13.18 8.72 2.52
N TYR A 262 -12.13 8.02 2.95
CA TYR A 262 -11.30 7.16 2.10
C TYR A 262 -12.03 5.91 1.59
N LEU A 263 -12.99 5.39 2.36
CA LEU A 263 -13.89 4.33 1.92
C LEU A 263 -14.98 4.82 0.96
N PHE A 264 -15.15 6.14 0.85
CA PHE A 264 -16.30 6.84 0.29
C PHE A 264 -17.58 6.60 1.12
N PRO A 265 -18.26 7.64 1.66
CA PRO A 265 -19.32 7.46 2.65
C PRO A 265 -20.46 6.52 2.22
N THR A 266 -20.83 6.51 0.94
CA THR A 266 -21.90 5.65 0.43
C THR A 266 -21.53 4.17 0.44
N LEU A 267 -20.26 3.80 0.54
CA LEU A 267 -19.78 2.41 0.62
C LEU A 267 -19.28 2.08 2.03
N GLY A 268 -18.54 3.00 2.66
CA GLY A 268 -17.99 2.84 4.01
C GLY A 268 -19.06 2.72 5.09
N LEU A 269 -20.11 3.55 5.06
CA LEU A 269 -21.19 3.48 6.07
C LEU A 269 -21.95 2.15 6.02
N PRO A 270 -22.40 1.64 4.85
CA PRO A 270 -22.98 0.29 4.76
C PRO A 270 -22.04 -0.82 5.19
N LEU A 271 -20.74 -0.72 4.88
CA LEU A 271 -19.74 -1.73 5.28
C LEU A 271 -19.63 -1.83 6.80
N TRP A 272 -19.46 -0.69 7.47
CA TRP A 272 -19.43 -0.63 8.93
C TRP A 272 -20.75 -1.04 9.56
N TRP A 273 -21.87 -0.56 9.03
CA TRP A 273 -23.20 -0.92 9.51
C TRP A 273 -23.43 -2.44 9.49
N VAL A 274 -23.12 -3.10 8.37
CA VAL A 274 -23.26 -4.56 8.26
C VAL A 274 -22.29 -5.26 9.21
N SER A 275 -21.04 -4.82 9.29
CA SER A 275 -20.03 -5.42 10.19
C SER A 275 -20.47 -5.35 11.66
N VAL A 276 -20.97 -4.19 12.11
CA VAL A 276 -21.50 -4.00 13.47
C VAL A 276 -22.76 -4.83 13.67
N ARG A 277 -23.71 -4.81 12.72
CA ARG A 277 -24.96 -5.59 12.81
C ARG A 277 -24.69 -7.08 12.96
N GLU A 278 -23.81 -7.65 12.14
CA GLU A 278 -23.46 -9.08 12.22
C GLU A 278 -22.72 -9.40 13.52
N THR A 279 -21.84 -8.51 13.99
CA THR A 279 -21.15 -8.67 15.28
C THR A 279 -22.15 -8.71 16.44
N LEU A 280 -23.04 -7.73 16.52
CA LEU A 280 -24.08 -7.67 17.55
C LEU A 280 -25.03 -8.87 17.48
N ALA A 281 -25.38 -9.33 16.27
CA ALA A 281 -26.20 -10.53 16.10
C ALA A 281 -25.52 -11.78 16.66
N GLN A 282 -24.20 -11.92 16.49
CA GLN A 282 -23.46 -13.05 17.06
C GLN A 282 -23.30 -12.95 18.57
N LEU A 283 -22.99 -11.77 19.11
CA LEU A 283 -22.89 -11.55 20.56
C LEU A 283 -24.22 -11.83 21.26
N ARG A 284 -25.34 -11.35 20.71
CA ARG A 284 -26.68 -11.65 21.23
C ARG A 284 -26.98 -13.14 21.25
N ARG A 285 -26.55 -13.90 20.24
CA ARG A 285 -26.70 -15.36 20.19
C ARG A 285 -25.85 -16.09 21.23
N MET A 286 -24.69 -15.54 21.61
CA MET A 286 -23.84 -16.14 22.65
C MET A 286 -24.44 -15.99 24.06
N VAL A 287 -25.13 -14.87 24.33
CA VAL A 287 -25.72 -14.56 25.65
C VAL A 287 -27.19 -15.01 25.74
N ALA A 288 -27.86 -15.26 24.62
CA ALA A 288 -29.27 -15.62 24.61
C ALA A 288 -29.54 -16.99 25.26
N VAL A 289 -30.45 -16.97 26.23
CA VAL A 289 -30.98 -18.18 26.91
C VAL A 289 -31.95 -18.95 26.00
N LYS A 290 -32.63 -18.27 25.07
CA LYS A 290 -33.60 -18.88 24.17
C LYS A 290 -32.97 -19.34 22.84
N PRO A 291 -33.36 -20.52 22.32
CA PRO A 291 -32.84 -21.03 21.07
C PRO A 291 -33.22 -20.09 19.92
N HIS A 292 -32.21 -19.66 19.16
CA HIS A 292 -32.39 -18.85 17.96
C HIS A 292 -32.71 -19.74 16.75
N LYS A 293 -33.37 -19.16 15.74
CA LYS A 293 -33.51 -19.80 14.44
C LYS A 293 -32.10 -20.16 13.90
N PRO A 294 -31.89 -21.39 13.42
CA PRO A 294 -30.59 -21.81 12.90
C PRO A 294 -30.22 -20.95 11.69
N ASP A 295 -29.04 -20.36 11.74
CA ASP A 295 -28.45 -19.61 10.64
C ASP A 295 -27.35 -20.47 9.99
N PRO A 296 -27.59 -21.01 8.79
CA PRO A 296 -26.66 -21.95 8.15
C PRO A 296 -25.33 -21.32 7.77
N LEU A 297 -25.23 -19.98 7.78
CA LEU A 297 -24.03 -19.22 7.43
C LEU A 297 -23.32 -18.61 8.64
N LEU A 298 -23.77 -18.94 9.87
CA LEU A 298 -23.24 -18.34 11.09
C LEU A 298 -21.72 -18.55 11.23
N ALA A 299 -21.21 -19.74 10.94
CA ALA A 299 -19.80 -20.04 11.08
C ALA A 299 -18.94 -19.28 10.05
N GLN A 300 -19.43 -19.15 8.82
CA GLN A 300 -18.79 -18.40 7.72
C GLN A 300 -18.75 -16.90 8.04
N LYS A 301 -19.86 -16.35 8.54
CA LYS A 301 -19.90 -14.95 8.99
C LYS A 301 -18.94 -14.72 10.16
N ARG A 302 -18.90 -15.61 11.14
CA ARG A 302 -17.97 -15.55 12.27
C ARG A 302 -16.50 -15.58 11.81
N PHE A 303 -16.19 -16.42 10.83
CA PHE A 303 -14.86 -16.48 10.21
C PHE A 303 -14.47 -15.12 9.62
N LEU A 304 -15.33 -14.52 8.81
CA LEU A 304 -15.07 -13.19 8.21
C LEU A 304 -14.92 -12.09 9.28
N LEU A 305 -15.74 -12.10 10.33
CA LEU A 305 -15.61 -11.16 11.44
C LEU A 305 -14.26 -11.32 12.17
N TRP A 306 -13.80 -12.55 12.44
CA TRP A 306 -12.48 -12.77 13.03
C TRP A 306 -11.35 -12.33 12.12
N CYS A 307 -11.47 -12.57 10.81
CA CYS A 307 -10.46 -12.15 9.85
C CYS A 307 -10.41 -10.62 9.66
N GLY A 308 -11.53 -9.93 9.88
CA GLY A 308 -11.66 -8.51 9.60
C GLY A 308 -11.53 -7.59 10.82
N LEU A 309 -12.30 -7.86 11.88
CA LEU A 309 -12.48 -6.94 13.00
C LEU A 309 -11.21 -6.68 13.81
N PRO A 310 -10.37 -7.67 14.17
CA PRO A 310 -9.18 -7.40 14.97
C PRO A 310 -8.24 -6.38 14.31
N THR A 311 -8.08 -6.47 13.00
CA THR A 311 -7.30 -5.51 12.22
C THR A 311 -8.03 -4.18 12.04
N ALA A 312 -9.28 -4.20 11.56
CA ALA A 312 -10.04 -2.99 11.30
C ALA A 312 -10.23 -2.16 12.59
N VAL A 313 -10.83 -2.76 13.62
CA VAL A 313 -11.09 -2.08 14.89
C VAL A 313 -9.81 -1.81 15.65
N GLY A 314 -8.85 -2.75 15.68
CA GLY A 314 -7.61 -2.60 16.43
C GLY A 314 -6.78 -1.40 15.96
N PHE A 315 -6.60 -1.24 14.66
CA PHE A 315 -5.88 -0.08 14.11
C PHE A 315 -6.68 1.20 14.24
N THR A 316 -7.99 1.20 14.01
CA THR A 316 -8.82 2.40 14.20
C THR A 316 -8.77 2.89 15.66
N LEU A 317 -8.83 1.99 16.65
CA LEU A 317 -8.69 2.34 18.07
C LEU A 317 -7.28 2.85 18.42
N LEU A 318 -6.23 2.29 17.80
CA LEU A 318 -4.86 2.79 17.96
C LEU A 318 -4.75 4.27 17.52
N GLY A 319 -5.58 4.70 16.57
CA GLY A 319 -5.73 6.09 16.14
C GLY A 319 -6.06 7.10 17.24
N GLY A 320 -6.62 6.65 18.37
CA GLY A 320 -6.84 7.50 19.55
C GLY A 320 -5.56 7.80 20.35
N LEU A 321 -4.52 6.99 20.20
CA LEU A 321 -3.24 7.14 20.90
C LEU A 321 -2.17 7.82 20.04
N THR A 322 -2.21 7.57 18.74
CA THR A 322 -1.19 8.03 17.79
C THR A 322 -1.81 8.27 16.42
N PRO A 323 -1.30 9.22 15.62
CA PRO A 323 -1.70 9.34 14.23
C PRO A 323 -1.46 8.03 13.48
N ILE A 324 -2.49 7.55 12.76
CA ILE A 324 -2.39 6.35 11.93
C ILE A 324 -2.68 6.70 10.47
N TYR A 325 -2.07 5.95 9.56
CA TYR A 325 -2.45 6.06 8.15
C TYR A 325 -3.83 5.40 7.92
N PRO A 326 -4.72 6.02 7.14
CA PRO A 326 -6.03 5.46 6.78
C PRO A 326 -5.96 4.07 6.14
N ALA A 327 -4.81 3.69 5.57
CA ALA A 327 -4.59 2.37 4.98
C ALA A 327 -4.46 1.24 6.01
N TRP A 328 -4.11 1.51 7.27
CA TRP A 328 -3.86 0.47 8.28
C TRP A 328 -5.08 -0.42 8.62
N PRO A 329 -6.31 0.10 8.80
CA PRO A 329 -7.49 -0.74 9.02
C PRO A 329 -7.97 -1.48 7.76
N THR A 330 -7.47 -1.12 6.56
CA THR A 330 -8.04 -1.57 5.29
C THR A 330 -7.99 -3.07 5.03
N PRO A 331 -6.96 -3.86 5.41
CA PRO A 331 -6.98 -5.31 5.21
C PRO A 331 -8.10 -6.00 6.02
N GLY A 332 -8.42 -5.42 7.19
CA GLY A 332 -9.56 -5.86 8.00
C GLY A 332 -10.89 -5.59 7.29
N LEU A 333 -11.08 -4.36 6.80
CA LEU A 333 -12.28 -3.95 6.06
C LEU A 333 -12.47 -4.72 4.74
N TRP A 334 -11.37 -5.02 4.06
CA TRP A 334 -11.34 -5.89 2.89
C TRP A 334 -11.93 -7.27 3.21
N SER A 335 -11.52 -7.86 4.34
CA SER A 335 -12.05 -9.15 4.82
C SER A 335 -13.54 -9.11 5.19
N LEU A 336 -14.08 -7.94 5.52
CA LEU A 336 -15.49 -7.75 5.87
C LEU A 336 -16.38 -7.49 4.64
N THR A 337 -15.78 -7.13 3.51
CA THR A 337 -16.50 -6.81 2.26
C THR A 337 -17.43 -7.93 1.77
N PRO A 338 -17.14 -9.23 1.96
CA PRO A 338 -18.09 -10.31 1.69
C PRO A 338 -19.41 -10.25 2.46
N LEU A 339 -19.40 -9.74 3.69
CA LEU A 339 -20.63 -9.56 4.48
C LEU A 339 -21.55 -8.50 3.86
N LEU A 340 -20.96 -7.38 3.43
CA LEU A 340 -21.69 -6.36 2.69
C LEU A 340 -22.18 -6.92 1.35
N GLY A 341 -21.33 -7.65 0.61
CA GLY A 341 -21.71 -8.27 -0.66
C GLY A 341 -22.94 -9.18 -0.55
N GLN A 342 -23.01 -10.01 0.50
CA GLN A 342 -24.19 -10.83 0.79
C GLN A 342 -25.43 -9.96 1.04
N THR A 343 -25.30 -8.94 1.88
CA THR A 343 -26.41 -8.04 2.23
C THR A 343 -26.92 -7.27 1.01
N VAL A 344 -26.03 -6.84 0.11
CA VAL A 344 -26.42 -6.20 -1.16
C VAL A 344 -27.20 -7.18 -2.04
N GLY A 345 -26.86 -8.46 -2.05
CA GLY A 345 -27.66 -9.50 -2.71
C GLY A 345 -29.11 -9.54 -2.21
N GLU A 346 -29.31 -9.43 -0.90
CA GLU A 346 -30.65 -9.36 -0.28
C GLU A 346 -31.37 -8.05 -0.63
N TRP A 347 -30.67 -6.92 -0.62
CA TRP A 347 -31.24 -5.62 -1.03
C TRP A 347 -31.62 -5.61 -2.50
N GLN A 348 -30.82 -6.24 -3.37
CA GLN A 348 -31.11 -6.37 -4.79
C GLN A 348 -32.39 -7.18 -5.03
N ALA A 349 -32.63 -8.23 -4.22
CA ALA A 349 -33.86 -9.01 -4.30
C ALA A 349 -35.10 -8.17 -3.94
N ARG A 350 -34.96 -7.18 -3.04
CA ARG A 350 -36.04 -6.24 -2.68
C ARG A 350 -36.22 -5.14 -3.71
N SER A 351 -35.13 -4.54 -4.20
CA SER A 351 -35.16 -3.46 -5.20
C SER A 351 -33.88 -3.41 -6.03
N ARG A 352 -33.94 -4.04 -7.21
CA ARG A 352 -32.84 -3.96 -8.20
C ARG A 352 -32.52 -2.52 -8.63
N PRO A 353 -33.50 -1.63 -8.90
CA PRO A 353 -33.20 -0.25 -9.30
C PRO A 353 -32.48 0.53 -8.20
N ALA A 354 -32.81 0.32 -6.93
CA ALA A 354 -32.17 1.04 -5.82
C ALA A 354 -30.67 0.69 -5.72
N VAL A 355 -30.33 -0.60 -5.75
CA VAL A 355 -28.93 -1.05 -5.72
C VAL A 355 -28.15 -0.56 -6.95
N ARG A 356 -28.76 -0.60 -8.15
CA ARG A 356 -28.13 -0.07 -9.37
C ARG A 356 -27.87 1.43 -9.29
N ARG A 357 -28.82 2.23 -8.79
CA ARG A 357 -28.64 3.68 -8.63
C ARG A 357 -27.59 4.00 -7.58
N TRP A 358 -27.58 3.28 -6.46
CA TRP A 358 -26.60 3.48 -5.40
C TRP A 358 -25.18 3.16 -5.87
N LEU A 359 -24.92 1.94 -6.35
CA LEU A 359 -23.57 1.54 -6.77
C LEU A 359 -23.14 2.24 -8.05
N GLY A 360 -24.05 2.42 -9.01
CA GLY A 360 -23.77 3.16 -10.25
C GLY A 360 -23.51 4.64 -9.98
N GLY A 361 -24.31 5.29 -9.13
CA GLY A 361 -24.11 6.67 -8.72
C GLY A 361 -22.82 6.86 -7.90
N SER A 362 -22.51 5.94 -7.00
CA SER A 362 -21.25 5.95 -6.24
C SER A 362 -20.05 5.79 -7.18
N GLY A 363 -20.11 4.84 -8.12
CA GLY A 363 -19.04 4.64 -9.10
C GLY A 363 -18.85 5.82 -10.03
N LEU A 364 -19.94 6.46 -10.49
CA LEU A 364 -19.86 7.68 -11.29
C LEU A 364 -19.25 8.85 -10.49
N ALA A 365 -19.68 9.04 -9.24
CA ALA A 365 -19.15 10.09 -8.39
C ALA A 365 -17.66 9.89 -8.10
N ILE A 366 -17.26 8.69 -7.67
CA ILE A 366 -15.87 8.33 -7.41
C ILE A 366 -15.03 8.48 -8.68
N GLY A 367 -15.48 7.92 -9.82
CA GLY A 367 -14.76 8.01 -11.09
C GLY A 367 -14.56 9.46 -11.54
N SER A 368 -15.58 10.31 -11.41
CA SER A 368 -15.47 11.74 -11.71
C SER A 368 -14.50 12.47 -10.77
N LEU A 369 -14.52 12.16 -9.47
CA LEU A 369 -13.58 12.76 -8.50
C LEU A 369 -12.14 12.33 -8.78
N LEU A 370 -11.90 11.05 -9.07
CA LEU A 370 -10.58 10.53 -9.41
C LEU A 370 -10.07 11.11 -10.74
N LEU A 371 -10.92 11.22 -11.75
CA LEU A 371 -10.56 11.86 -13.02
C LEU A 371 -10.23 13.34 -12.82
N PHE A 372 -11.04 14.05 -12.03
CA PHE A 372 -10.80 15.46 -11.72
C PHE A 372 -9.48 15.66 -10.96
N ALA A 373 -9.21 14.82 -9.96
CA ALA A 373 -7.95 14.83 -9.22
C ALA A 373 -6.75 14.53 -10.14
N LEU A 374 -6.87 13.52 -11.02
CA LEU A 374 -5.82 13.19 -11.98
C LEU A 374 -5.56 14.36 -12.94
N LEU A 375 -6.61 14.96 -13.50
CA LEU A 375 -6.50 16.15 -14.35
C LEU A 375 -5.80 17.31 -13.63
N HIS A 376 -6.09 17.50 -12.34
CA HIS A 376 -5.40 18.51 -11.55
C HIS A 376 -3.92 18.19 -11.34
N ILE A 377 -3.59 16.95 -10.99
CA ILE A 377 -2.20 16.49 -10.79
C ILE A 377 -1.40 16.60 -12.09
N THR A 378 -2.00 16.33 -13.25
CA THR A 378 -1.28 16.34 -14.53
C THR A 378 -1.26 17.70 -15.22
N LEU A 379 -2.36 18.45 -15.18
CA LEU A 379 -2.52 19.70 -15.94
C LEU A 379 -2.53 20.95 -15.05
N GLY A 380 -2.63 20.81 -13.73
CA GLY A 380 -2.74 21.95 -12.82
C GLY A 380 -4.08 22.68 -12.98
N THR A 381 -5.20 21.96 -13.14
CA THR A 381 -6.52 22.57 -13.40
C THR A 381 -7.03 23.50 -12.29
N LEU A 382 -6.54 23.40 -11.06
CA LEU A 382 -6.82 24.35 -9.97
C LEU A 382 -5.65 25.29 -9.67
N GLN A 383 -4.52 25.16 -10.37
CA GLN A 383 -3.34 26.00 -10.11
C GLN A 383 -3.50 27.41 -10.70
N LYS A 384 -2.92 28.40 -10.02
CA LYS A 384 -2.81 29.78 -10.48
C LYS A 384 -1.36 30.27 -10.38
N PRO A 385 -0.67 30.56 -11.50
CA PRO A 385 -1.16 30.46 -12.87
C PRO A 385 -1.23 29.01 -13.37
N SER A 386 -2.13 28.73 -14.33
CA SER A 386 -2.08 27.52 -15.17
C SER A 386 -2.81 27.78 -16.49
N GLN A 387 -2.27 27.26 -17.59
CA GLN A 387 -2.89 27.32 -18.93
C GLN A 387 -4.19 26.52 -19.00
N TYR A 388 -4.38 25.55 -18.10
CA TYR A 388 -5.56 24.69 -18.02
C TYR A 388 -6.41 25.01 -16.79
N ALA A 389 -6.19 26.18 -16.17
CA ALA A 389 -6.87 26.57 -14.95
C ALA A 389 -8.39 26.72 -15.17
N LEU A 390 -9.16 25.88 -14.51
CA LEU A 390 -10.60 26.06 -14.40
C LEU A 390 -10.88 27.28 -13.52
N PHE A 391 -11.80 28.13 -13.97
CA PHE A 391 -12.20 29.35 -13.26
C PHE A 391 -11.02 30.31 -12.93
N GLY A 392 -9.94 30.26 -13.70
CA GLY A 392 -8.76 31.12 -13.49
C GLY A 392 -7.81 30.65 -12.37
N GLY A 393 -8.05 29.46 -11.79
CA GLY A 393 -7.20 28.84 -10.79
C GLY A 393 -7.45 29.36 -9.37
N LEU A 394 -7.27 28.49 -8.38
CA LEU A 394 -7.62 28.74 -6.98
C LEU A 394 -6.40 28.69 -6.04
N ILE A 395 -5.36 27.93 -6.38
CA ILE A 395 -4.25 27.62 -5.48
C ILE A 395 -2.92 27.92 -6.19
N ALA A 396 -1.99 28.58 -5.53
CA ALA A 396 -0.64 28.80 -6.08
C ALA A 396 0.16 27.49 -6.05
N PRO A 397 1.09 27.23 -6.99
CA PRO A 397 1.89 26.00 -7.01
C PRO A 397 2.55 25.67 -5.67
N GLN A 398 3.09 26.67 -4.96
CA GLN A 398 3.75 26.49 -3.66
C GLN A 398 2.80 26.07 -2.53
N ALA A 399 1.51 26.34 -2.68
CA ALA A 399 0.46 25.97 -1.72
C ALA A 399 -0.36 24.76 -2.19
N ASP A 400 -0.02 24.16 -3.34
CA ASP A 400 -0.70 23.01 -3.90
C ASP A 400 -0.02 21.72 -3.41
N PRO A 401 -0.66 20.93 -2.54
CA PRO A 401 -0.05 19.71 -1.98
C PRO A 401 0.31 18.69 -3.06
N SER A 402 -0.32 18.76 -4.23
CA SER A 402 -0.05 17.83 -5.31
C SER A 402 1.28 18.08 -6.03
N THR A 403 2.00 19.17 -5.77
CA THR A 403 3.37 19.37 -6.31
C THR A 403 4.39 18.43 -5.66
N THR A 404 4.08 17.91 -4.47
CA THR A 404 4.88 16.85 -3.82
C THR A 404 4.96 15.56 -4.65
N LEU A 405 4.05 15.38 -5.62
CA LEU A 405 4.13 14.36 -6.67
C LEU A 405 4.99 14.90 -7.81
N ILE A 406 6.28 14.58 -7.79
CA ILE A 406 7.28 15.10 -8.74
C ILE A 406 7.21 14.34 -10.06
N ASP A 407 7.04 15.05 -11.17
CA ASP A 407 7.13 14.49 -12.52
C ASP A 407 8.59 14.17 -12.88
N VAL A 408 9.00 12.97 -12.47
CA VAL A 408 10.31 12.38 -12.74
C VAL A 408 10.60 12.17 -14.22
N MET A 409 9.58 12.02 -15.08
CA MET A 409 9.79 11.85 -16.52
C MET A 409 10.14 13.19 -17.15
N GLN A 410 9.47 14.25 -16.73
CA GLN A 410 9.82 15.61 -17.12
C GLN A 410 11.19 16.00 -16.57
N LEU A 411 11.49 15.68 -15.30
CA LEU A 411 12.82 15.93 -14.71
C LEU A 411 13.92 15.25 -15.54
N ARG A 412 13.76 13.94 -15.83
CA ARG A 412 14.67 13.19 -16.70
C ARG A 412 14.89 13.89 -18.04
N GLN A 413 13.82 14.28 -18.72
CA GLN A 413 13.91 14.95 -20.01
C GLN A 413 14.74 16.23 -19.91
N ARG A 414 14.52 17.06 -18.87
CA ARG A 414 15.26 18.29 -18.67
C ARG A 414 16.75 18.05 -18.38
N LEU A 415 17.08 17.01 -17.62
CA LEU A 415 18.47 16.62 -17.34
C LEU A 415 19.19 16.14 -18.61
N ILE A 416 18.47 15.50 -19.55
CA ILE A 416 19.03 15.05 -20.84
C ILE A 416 19.26 16.21 -21.81
N GLU A 417 18.35 17.20 -21.82
CA GLU A 417 18.36 18.36 -22.73
C GLU A 417 19.55 19.30 -22.48
N ASP A 418 19.95 19.47 -21.22
CA ASP A 418 21.08 20.31 -20.84
C ASP A 418 22.41 19.54 -20.94
N SER A 419 23.24 19.91 -21.92
CA SER A 419 24.51 19.22 -22.17
C SER A 419 25.52 19.35 -21.04
N GLU A 420 25.52 20.47 -20.31
CA GLU A 420 26.44 20.68 -19.18
C GLU A 420 26.03 19.78 -18.01
N VAL A 421 24.74 19.79 -17.67
CA VAL A 421 24.17 18.93 -16.62
C VAL A 421 24.36 17.46 -16.95
N ARG A 422 24.02 17.04 -18.17
CA ARG A 422 24.16 15.65 -18.61
C ARG A 422 25.60 15.17 -18.48
N SER A 423 26.56 15.99 -18.92
CA SER A 423 27.98 15.65 -18.84
C SER A 423 28.48 15.62 -17.40
N ALA A 424 27.99 16.52 -16.55
CA ALA A 424 28.34 16.57 -15.14
C ALA A 424 27.82 15.34 -14.37
N ILE A 425 26.57 14.92 -14.62
CA ILE A 425 25.99 13.70 -14.02
C ILE A 425 26.72 12.44 -14.50
N ALA A 426 27.07 12.37 -15.79
CA ALA A 426 27.78 11.22 -16.35
C ALA A 426 29.24 11.10 -15.85
N ALA A 427 29.85 12.22 -15.44
CA ALA A 427 31.23 12.26 -14.95
C ALA A 427 31.36 12.11 -13.43
N ALA A 428 30.25 12.23 -12.68
CA ALA A 428 30.28 12.11 -11.23
C ALA A 428 30.35 10.64 -10.79
N ASP A 429 31.10 10.39 -9.73
CA ASP A 429 31.23 9.06 -9.15
C ASP A 429 29.95 8.66 -8.37
N PHE A 430 29.27 9.65 -7.79
CA PHE A 430 28.00 9.47 -7.08
C PHE A 430 27.12 10.73 -7.09
N LEU A 431 25.85 10.56 -6.73
CA LEU A 431 24.90 11.65 -6.54
C LEU A 431 24.47 11.74 -5.09
N VAL A 432 24.20 12.94 -4.61
CA VAL A 432 23.79 13.19 -3.22
C VAL A 432 22.56 14.08 -3.16
N THR A 433 21.62 13.73 -2.30
CA THR A 433 20.48 14.59 -1.94
C THR A 433 20.47 14.89 -0.43
N PRO A 434 19.89 16.02 0.01
CA PRO A 434 19.75 16.32 1.45
C PRO A 434 18.71 15.44 2.14
N GLU A 435 17.83 14.79 1.38
CA GLU A 435 16.67 14.05 1.89
C GLU A 435 16.60 12.64 1.30
N PHE A 436 16.26 11.65 2.12
CA PHE A 436 16.14 10.25 1.69
C PHE A 436 15.04 10.08 0.63
N TRP A 437 13.92 10.79 0.76
CA TRP A 437 12.80 10.66 -0.17
C TRP A 437 13.09 11.33 -1.52
N LEU A 438 13.91 12.39 -1.52
CA LEU A 438 14.33 13.07 -2.75
C LEU A 438 15.27 12.20 -3.58
N SER A 439 16.14 11.43 -2.91
CA SER A 439 17.06 10.51 -3.58
C SER A 439 16.34 9.53 -4.51
N GLY A 440 15.15 9.05 -4.13
CA GLY A 440 14.34 8.16 -4.95
C GLY A 440 13.85 8.82 -6.23
N TYR A 441 13.40 10.07 -6.15
CA TYR A 441 12.97 10.84 -7.32
C TYR A 441 14.14 11.11 -8.26
N VAL A 442 15.29 11.49 -7.71
CA VAL A 442 16.52 11.71 -8.47
C VAL A 442 16.97 10.42 -9.13
N ALA A 443 17.01 9.29 -8.42
CA ALA A 443 17.42 7.99 -8.95
C ALA A 443 16.55 7.53 -10.13
N ILE A 444 15.23 7.77 -10.07
CA ILE A 444 14.34 7.50 -11.21
C ILE A 444 14.67 8.45 -12.38
N ALA A 445 14.88 9.73 -12.10
CA ALA A 445 15.06 10.75 -13.13
C ALA A 445 16.41 10.66 -13.85
N VAL A 446 17.47 10.19 -13.17
CA VAL A 446 18.80 10.04 -13.77
C VAL A 446 18.97 8.74 -14.53
N GLU A 447 18.04 7.79 -14.48
CA GLU A 447 18.08 6.62 -15.36
C GLU A 447 17.71 7.03 -16.82
N PRO A 448 18.48 6.67 -17.87
CA PRO A 448 19.71 5.87 -17.88
C PRO A 448 20.99 6.73 -18.08
N LEU A 449 20.98 8.00 -17.63
CA LEU A 449 22.12 8.92 -17.74
C LEU A 449 23.37 8.41 -17.03
N THR A 450 23.22 7.72 -15.91
CA THR A 450 24.33 7.18 -15.10
C THR A 450 23.88 5.97 -14.29
N GLU A 451 24.83 5.08 -14.00
CA GLU A 451 24.68 3.98 -13.04
C GLU A 451 25.22 4.36 -11.64
N ALA A 452 25.73 5.58 -11.49
CA ALA A 452 26.26 6.09 -10.23
C ALA A 452 25.19 6.03 -9.13
N PRO A 453 25.55 5.63 -7.90
CA PRO A 453 24.58 5.53 -6.81
C PRO A 453 24.07 6.91 -6.39
N VAL A 454 22.81 6.95 -5.98
CA VAL A 454 22.19 8.14 -5.39
C VAL A 454 22.07 7.95 -3.88
N MET A 455 22.79 8.77 -3.14
CA MET A 455 22.83 8.75 -1.68
C MET A 455 22.02 9.90 -1.10
N ALA A 456 21.59 9.72 0.14
CA ALA A 456 21.01 10.79 0.93
C ALA A 456 21.96 11.13 2.07
N PHE A 457 22.45 12.37 2.13
CA PHE A 457 23.15 12.91 3.29
C PHE A 457 22.11 13.54 4.20
N SER A 458 21.34 12.70 4.89
CA SER A 458 20.21 13.13 5.72
C SER A 458 20.36 12.62 7.15
N GLN A 459 19.76 13.35 8.09
CA GLN A 459 19.59 12.90 9.48
C GLN A 459 18.41 11.93 9.64
N ASP A 460 17.60 11.70 8.61
CA ASP A 460 16.73 10.52 8.48
C ASP A 460 17.20 9.68 7.27
N PRO A 461 18.35 8.99 7.34
CA PRO A 461 18.93 8.34 6.18
C PRO A 461 18.22 7.04 5.78
N ARG A 462 17.47 6.42 6.71
CA ARG A 462 16.77 5.14 6.51
C ARG A 462 17.68 4.09 5.86
N GLY A 463 17.29 3.57 4.70
CA GLY A 463 18.06 2.58 3.95
C GLY A 463 19.44 3.06 3.52
N HIS A 464 19.66 4.37 3.32
CA HIS A 464 20.96 4.89 2.88
C HIS A 464 22.08 4.64 3.88
N ALA A 465 21.78 4.65 5.19
CA ALA A 465 22.75 4.29 6.23
C ALA A 465 23.17 2.81 6.19
N LEU A 466 22.40 1.97 5.50
CA LEU A 466 22.64 0.53 5.38
C LEU A 466 23.29 0.18 4.04
N TRP A 467 22.97 0.93 2.97
CA TRP A 467 23.49 0.66 1.63
C TRP A 467 24.85 1.31 1.36
N PHE A 468 25.15 2.42 2.05
CA PHE A 468 26.32 3.24 1.77
C PHE A 468 27.08 3.57 3.05
N GLN A 469 28.41 3.49 2.97
CA GLN A 469 29.30 4.05 3.98
C GLN A 469 29.94 5.31 3.40
N PRO A 470 29.60 6.53 3.88
CA PRO A 470 30.12 7.77 3.30
C PRO A 470 31.65 7.87 3.26
N ALA A 471 32.36 7.13 4.13
CA ALA A 471 33.82 7.04 4.13
C ALA A 471 34.40 6.39 2.86
N ASP A 472 33.67 5.50 2.20
CA ASP A 472 34.12 4.82 0.96
C ASP A 472 34.23 5.78 -0.23
N TRP A 473 33.62 6.95 -0.11
CA TRP A 473 33.50 7.96 -1.17
C TRP A 473 34.42 9.17 -0.95
N LEU A 474 35.28 9.12 0.07
CA LEU A 474 36.30 10.14 0.29
C LEU A 474 37.21 10.26 -0.93
N GLY A 475 37.50 11.48 -1.35
CA GLY A 475 38.30 11.74 -2.55
C GLY A 475 37.52 11.76 -3.87
N GLN A 476 36.24 11.40 -3.87
CA GLN A 476 35.42 11.27 -5.09
C GLN A 476 34.57 12.50 -5.36
N ASP A 477 34.14 12.64 -6.62
CA ASP A 477 33.34 13.75 -7.10
C ASP A 477 31.85 13.40 -7.13
N ALA A 478 31.01 14.35 -6.72
CA ALA A 478 29.57 14.18 -6.68
C ALA A 478 28.81 15.27 -7.45
N ILE A 479 27.58 14.92 -7.87
CA ILE A 479 26.53 15.91 -8.11
C ILE A 479 25.59 15.94 -6.92
N PHE A 480 25.53 17.08 -6.25
CA PHE A 480 24.56 17.33 -5.20
C PHE A 480 23.30 17.94 -5.81
N ILE A 481 22.14 17.36 -5.51
CA ILE A 481 20.84 17.78 -6.03
C ILE A 481 19.90 18.06 -4.86
N SER A 482 19.40 19.29 -4.77
CA SER A 482 18.34 19.68 -3.84
C SER A 482 17.15 20.27 -4.58
N ILE A 483 16.03 20.42 -3.88
CA ILE A 483 14.90 21.22 -4.33
C ILE A 483 14.87 22.54 -3.55
N ALA A 484 14.16 23.53 -4.09
CA ALA A 484 13.86 24.77 -3.37
C ALA A 484 13.02 24.47 -2.11
N ASP A 485 13.64 24.44 -0.94
CA ASP A 485 12.94 24.49 0.35
C ASP A 485 13.19 25.85 1.05
N PHE A 486 12.58 26.08 2.22
CA PHE A 486 12.52 27.38 2.92
C PHE A 486 13.89 28.05 3.20
N SER A 487 15.03 27.38 3.01
CA SER A 487 16.39 27.97 3.09
C SER A 487 17.43 27.21 2.24
N GLN A 488 17.42 27.40 0.91
CA GLN A 488 18.49 26.88 0.02
C GLN A 488 19.91 27.27 0.51
N ALA A 489 20.06 28.45 1.12
CA ALA A 489 21.31 28.89 1.74
C ALA A 489 21.75 27.98 2.91
N GLU A 490 20.83 27.58 3.78
CA GLU A 490 21.11 26.68 4.91
C GLU A 490 21.48 25.28 4.42
N THR A 491 20.82 24.82 3.35
CA THR A 491 21.21 23.57 2.67
C THR A 491 22.66 23.67 2.19
N ILE A 492 23.03 24.74 1.48
CA ILE A 492 24.41 24.92 1.00
C ILE A 492 25.40 25.00 2.18
N GLU A 493 25.13 25.82 3.20
CA GLU A 493 25.99 25.96 4.38
C GLU A 493 26.21 24.63 5.12
N THR A 494 25.20 23.76 5.12
CA THR A 494 25.28 22.44 5.75
C THR A 494 26.18 21.49 4.98
N TYR A 495 26.11 21.46 3.65
CA TYR A 495 26.80 20.45 2.83
C TYR A 495 28.12 20.90 2.22
N GLN A 496 28.31 22.21 2.00
CA GLN A 496 29.55 22.77 1.45
C GLN A 496 30.82 22.33 2.22
N PRO A 497 30.84 22.24 3.57
CA PRO A 497 32.03 21.82 4.31
C PRO A 497 32.49 20.37 4.06
N TYR A 498 31.66 19.52 3.42
CA TYR A 498 32.02 18.13 3.11
C TYR A 498 32.84 17.99 1.82
N PHE A 499 32.90 19.03 0.99
CA PHE A 499 33.56 18.99 -0.33
C PHE A 499 34.61 20.09 -0.45
N GLU A 500 35.67 19.83 -1.23
CA GLU A 500 36.69 20.84 -1.52
C GLU A 500 36.11 22.00 -2.34
N THR A 501 35.28 21.67 -3.33
CA THR A 501 34.54 22.67 -4.10
C THR A 501 33.07 22.31 -4.18
N PHE A 502 32.21 23.32 -4.05
CA PHE A 502 30.76 23.16 -4.11
C PHE A 502 30.17 24.32 -4.90
N LYS A 503 29.86 24.09 -6.18
CA LYS A 503 29.48 25.14 -7.13
C LYS A 503 28.18 24.80 -7.83
N GLU A 504 27.21 25.72 -7.81
CA GLU A 504 25.99 25.60 -8.60
C GLU A 504 26.32 25.58 -10.10
N ILE A 505 25.81 24.58 -10.81
CA ILE A 505 26.00 24.43 -12.25
C ILE A 505 24.71 24.63 -13.04
N ALA A 506 23.55 24.33 -12.44
CA ALA A 506 22.27 24.50 -13.12
C ALA A 506 21.07 24.56 -12.18
N GLN A 507 19.99 25.16 -12.68
CA GLN A 507 18.66 25.11 -12.07
C GLN A 507 17.68 24.47 -13.04
N VAL A 508 17.17 23.29 -12.69
CA VAL A 508 16.25 22.53 -13.53
C VAL A 508 14.83 22.69 -13.02
N LYS A 509 13.96 23.24 -13.86
CA LYS A 509 12.58 23.58 -13.48
C LYS A 509 11.59 22.58 -14.06
N THR A 510 10.82 21.94 -13.20
CA THR A 510 9.63 21.21 -13.63
C THR A 510 8.45 22.17 -13.75
N ARG A 511 7.49 21.85 -14.62
CA ARG A 511 6.33 22.68 -14.90
C ARG A 511 5.05 21.87 -14.97
N ARG A 512 4.00 22.44 -14.42
CA ARG A 512 2.62 21.96 -14.53
C ARG A 512 1.72 23.09 -15.00
N GLY A 513 0.94 22.85 -16.05
CA GLY A 513 0.09 23.89 -16.64
C GLY A 513 0.84 25.16 -17.09
N GLY A 514 2.13 25.06 -17.41
CA GLY A 514 2.99 26.20 -17.75
C GLY A 514 3.63 26.93 -16.56
N ALA A 515 3.12 26.76 -15.34
CA ALA A 515 3.74 27.27 -14.12
C ALA A 515 4.88 26.37 -13.64
N VAL A 516 5.86 26.94 -12.96
CA VAL A 516 6.94 26.16 -12.32
C VAL A 516 6.34 25.45 -11.10
N SER A 517 6.46 24.13 -11.07
CA SER A 517 6.03 23.30 -9.93
C SER A 517 7.17 23.15 -8.93
N GLU A 518 8.34 22.72 -9.40
CA GLU A 518 9.51 22.50 -8.56
C GLU A 518 10.77 23.04 -9.26
N VAL A 519 11.75 23.45 -8.46
CA VAL A 519 13.08 23.88 -8.92
C VAL A 519 14.13 23.00 -8.27
N PHE A 520 14.89 22.29 -9.09
CA PHE A 520 16.02 21.48 -8.68
C PHE A 520 17.30 22.28 -8.86
N TYR A 521 18.10 22.38 -7.81
CA TYR A 521 19.42 23.00 -7.86
C TYR A 521 20.47 21.90 -7.94
N LEU A 522 21.35 22.00 -8.94
CA LEU A 522 22.43 21.04 -9.15
C LEU A 522 23.75 21.73 -8.84
N TYR A 523 24.53 21.11 -7.97
CA TYR A 523 25.86 21.56 -7.58
C TYR A 523 26.89 20.51 -7.98
N ARG A 524 27.97 20.96 -8.62
CA ARG A 524 29.19 20.16 -8.73
C ARG A 524 29.90 20.22 -7.38
N ALA A 525 29.99 19.08 -6.73
CA ALA A 525 30.58 18.91 -5.41
C ALA A 525 31.84 18.05 -5.57
N ALA A 526 32.99 18.68 -5.79
CA ALA A 526 34.22 17.96 -6.10
C ALA A 526 35.00 17.60 -4.83
N ASN A 527 35.60 16.41 -4.84
CA ASN A 527 36.45 15.85 -3.80
C ASN A 527 35.78 15.87 -2.42
N LEU A 528 35.09 14.78 -2.05
CA LEU A 528 34.56 14.60 -0.70
C LEU A 528 35.71 14.54 0.32
N VAL A 529 35.88 15.60 1.12
CA VAL A 529 36.99 15.75 2.08
C VAL A 529 36.65 15.22 3.48
N LYS A 530 35.36 15.05 3.78
CA LYS A 530 34.87 14.52 5.06
C LYS A 530 33.72 13.55 4.81
N ALA A 531 33.70 12.44 5.54
CA ALA A 531 32.58 11.51 5.51
C ALA A 531 31.36 12.13 6.20
N TYR A 532 30.18 11.98 5.60
CA TYR A 532 28.92 12.32 6.26
C TYR A 532 28.63 11.34 7.41
N GLU A 533 28.21 11.85 8.56
CA GLU A 533 27.90 11.03 9.73
C GLU A 533 26.39 10.79 9.83
N TYR A 534 26.00 9.52 9.66
CA TYR A 534 24.62 9.09 9.91
C TYR A 534 24.36 8.92 11.42
N PRO A 535 23.12 9.15 11.89
CA PRO A 535 22.77 9.08 13.30
C PRO A 535 22.73 7.66 13.88
N TYR A 536 22.90 6.61 13.08
CA TYR A 536 22.89 5.20 13.51
C TYR A 536 23.62 4.27 12.56
#